data_AF-A0A1U9VYX0-F1
#
_entry.id   AF-A0A1U9VYX0-F1
#
_cell.length_a   1.000
_cell.length_b   1.000
_cell.length_c   1.000
_cell.angle_alpha   90.00
_cell.angle_beta   90.00
_cell.angle_gamma   90.00
#
_symmetry.space_group_name_H-M   'P 1'
#
loop_
_entity.id
_entity.type
_entity.pdbx_description
1 polymer ?
#
loop_
_entity_poly.entity_id
_entity_poly.type
_entity_poly.pdbx_seq_one_letter_code
_entity_poly.pdbx_strand_id
1 'polypeptide(L)'
;MPANQHESLSFKQLYGAVLDLRGTSENQCPACKTPLEQVTQNPFVLATSELEKLGYLAKLETEQAQAKSEFSRAIQSVHTIVSACVKYNGDGENPLLAHIVDDSIKLDWSWWEALTQEREEVVSPWALLAEQVKNLEQRDVEVKQANEDRKLKQEKLKKLREFKDQATKLQVQRTTYEDAIKKAQKAINTFDEENKELITEAEAEQVVVETNKQIAVSYKKFVDMLFDYKDQLPSKLVADLGELVVQLYNAFNRYDAPKDQLAGIKLPLVSGERIEIAYQSEPTKFFDALHVLSEGHIRCIGLSILLAKNLKTNSPLLIFDDPVNAIDDEHRKAIRETLYKDEFFKEKQIILACHGEEFLKNIHQDIGRKAARESATYKFLPQRGESHIQVASFSCPPNYVLAATTHFESAEYRNALASSRRALEYLSEKAWHHYSKYCDKRDDMISVSKRAPNLPHDLRALTENLKAKISRSKADIPNKLQIVEAFELLLGVNGQDPHWLYLNKGTHEETDRDEFEHGTVETIVSSLDALDKALLGH
;
A
#
# COMPACT_ATOMS: atom_id res chain seq x y z
N MET A 1 -15.10 92.32 119.39
CA MET A 1 -16.40 92.68 120.01
C MET A 1 -17.28 91.43 120.06
N PRO A 2 -17.21 90.59 121.11
CA PRO A 2 -17.74 89.23 121.06
C PRO A 2 -18.87 88.89 122.05
N ALA A 3 -19.44 89.84 122.81
CA ALA A 3 -20.38 89.50 123.88
C ALA A 3 -21.85 89.29 123.45
N ASN A 4 -22.33 89.93 122.36
CA ASN A 4 -23.76 89.85 121.97
C ASN A 4 -24.11 88.79 120.91
N GLN A 5 -23.14 88.14 120.26
CA GLN A 5 -23.39 87.12 119.22
C GLN A 5 -23.66 85.72 119.79
N HIS A 6 -23.04 85.38 120.92
CA HIS A 6 -23.24 84.07 121.55
C HIS A 6 -24.62 83.95 122.19
N GLU A 7 -25.14 85.04 122.78
CA GLU A 7 -26.52 85.07 123.31
C GLU A 7 -27.54 84.90 122.19
N SER A 8 -27.35 85.55 121.04
CA SER A 8 -28.28 85.45 119.90
C SER A 8 -28.25 84.08 119.19
N LEU A 9 -27.12 83.37 119.18
CA LEU A 9 -27.01 81.96 118.74
C LEU A 9 -27.71 80.99 119.72
N SER A 10 -27.55 81.19 121.03
CA SER A 10 -28.26 80.41 122.05
C SER A 10 -29.78 80.65 121.99
N PHE A 11 -30.23 81.89 121.76
CA PHE A 11 -31.65 82.18 121.55
C PHE A 11 -32.20 81.53 120.26
N LYS A 12 -31.42 81.45 119.17
CA LYS A 12 -31.82 80.72 117.94
C LYS A 12 -32.06 79.23 118.21
N GLN A 13 -31.15 78.57 118.94
CA GLN A 13 -31.31 77.16 119.31
C GLN A 13 -32.46 76.95 120.29
N LEU A 14 -32.62 77.85 121.27
CA LEU A 14 -33.70 77.80 122.25
C LEU A 14 -35.07 77.93 121.57
N TYR A 15 -35.27 78.95 120.73
CA TYR A 15 -36.52 79.15 120.00
C TYR A 15 -36.77 78.04 118.96
N GLY A 16 -35.73 77.53 118.29
CA GLY A 16 -35.83 76.39 117.40
C GLY A 16 -36.29 75.12 118.11
N ALA A 17 -35.67 74.77 119.23
CA ALA A 17 -36.05 73.62 120.05
C ALA A 17 -37.46 73.76 120.65
N VAL A 18 -37.86 74.98 121.03
CA VAL A 18 -39.24 75.23 121.49
C VAL A 18 -40.24 74.94 120.37
N LEU A 19 -39.95 75.28 119.10
CA LEU A 19 -40.84 74.96 117.98
C LEU A 19 -40.84 73.48 117.62
N ASP A 20 -39.69 72.81 117.63
CA ASP A 20 -39.58 71.39 117.29
C ASP A 20 -40.36 70.49 118.27
N LEU A 21 -40.53 70.92 119.53
CA LEU A 21 -41.26 70.20 120.57
C LEU A 21 -42.78 70.42 120.55
N ARG A 22 -43.30 71.24 119.63
CA ARG A 22 -44.73 71.55 119.52
C ARG A 22 -45.59 70.30 119.29
N GLY A 23 -45.05 69.30 118.60
CA GLY A 23 -45.74 68.02 118.32
C GLY A 23 -45.78 67.02 119.47
N THR A 24 -45.04 67.24 120.56
CA THR A 24 -44.92 66.30 121.70
C THR A 24 -45.52 66.83 123.00
N SER A 25 -45.84 68.13 123.05
CA SER A 25 -46.36 68.83 124.22
C SER A 25 -47.44 69.84 123.82
N GLU A 26 -48.59 69.34 123.34
CA GLU A 26 -49.61 70.18 122.69
C GLU A 26 -50.33 71.15 123.64
N ASN A 27 -50.58 70.76 124.89
CA ASN A 27 -51.39 71.56 125.83
C ASN A 27 -50.58 72.15 126.99
N GLN A 28 -49.24 72.09 126.93
CA GLN A 28 -48.39 72.61 128.01
C GLN A 28 -47.04 73.11 127.47
N CYS A 29 -46.46 74.11 128.14
CA CYS A 29 -45.14 74.64 127.79
C CYS A 29 -44.08 73.54 127.87
N PRO A 30 -43.31 73.28 126.79
CA PRO A 30 -42.38 72.15 126.76
C PRO A 30 -41.21 72.29 127.74
N ALA A 31 -40.89 73.51 128.17
CA ALA A 31 -39.79 73.77 129.11
C ALA A 31 -40.22 73.64 130.58
N CYS A 32 -41.33 74.27 130.97
CA CYS A 32 -41.77 74.33 132.37
C CYS A 32 -43.01 73.50 132.70
N LYS A 33 -43.59 72.80 131.71
CA LYS A 33 -44.77 71.92 131.81
C LYS A 33 -46.07 72.61 132.26
N THR A 34 -46.10 73.94 132.32
CA THR A 34 -47.30 74.69 132.66
C THR A 34 -48.35 74.52 131.55
N PRO A 35 -49.62 74.17 131.88
CA PRO A 35 -50.69 74.11 130.90
C PRO A 35 -50.82 75.42 130.12
N LEU A 36 -51.02 75.35 128.80
CA LEU A 36 -51.02 76.53 127.93
C LEU A 36 -52.14 77.53 128.25
N GLU A 37 -53.19 77.10 128.96
CA GLU A 37 -54.28 77.94 129.45
C GLU A 37 -53.86 78.87 130.60
N GLN A 38 -52.74 78.57 131.27
CA GLN A 38 -52.26 79.29 132.46
C GLN A 38 -50.99 80.13 132.21
N VAL A 39 -50.48 80.20 130.97
CA VAL A 39 -49.28 80.99 130.62
C VAL A 39 -49.63 82.39 130.09
N THR A 40 -48.80 83.38 130.45
CA THR A 40 -48.94 84.79 130.03
C THR A 40 -48.64 85.02 128.55
N GLN A 41 -47.77 84.21 127.94
CA GLN A 41 -47.44 84.29 126.52
C GLN A 41 -47.19 82.90 125.95
N ASN A 42 -47.77 82.59 124.80
CA ASN A 42 -47.61 81.26 124.20
C ASN A 42 -46.16 81.10 123.69
N PRO A 43 -45.38 80.15 124.24
CA PRO A 43 -43.95 80.02 123.95
C PRO A 43 -43.67 79.69 122.48
N PHE A 44 -44.57 78.99 121.78
CA PHE A 44 -44.39 78.66 120.36
C PHE A 44 -44.54 79.89 119.46
N VAL A 45 -45.45 80.81 119.81
CA VAL A 45 -45.67 82.03 119.03
C VAL A 45 -44.48 82.97 119.16
N LEU A 46 -43.96 83.14 120.39
CA LEU A 46 -42.78 83.97 120.64
C LEU A 46 -41.56 83.46 119.87
N ALA A 47 -41.31 82.15 119.94
CA ALA A 47 -40.19 81.50 119.27
C ALA A 47 -40.18 81.69 117.74
N THR A 48 -41.36 81.65 117.11
CA THR A 48 -41.47 81.86 115.66
C THR A 48 -41.04 83.27 115.26
N SER A 49 -41.51 84.28 115.99
CA SER A 49 -41.25 85.69 115.64
C SER A 49 -39.78 86.11 115.82
N GLU A 50 -39.08 85.55 116.81
CA GLU A 50 -37.68 85.89 117.08
C GLU A 50 -36.70 85.16 116.15
N LEU A 51 -37.09 84.00 115.61
CA LEU A 51 -36.28 83.27 114.63
C LEU A 51 -36.19 83.99 113.27
N GLU A 52 -37.25 84.65 112.81
CA GLU A 52 -37.25 85.39 111.54
C GLU A 52 -36.24 86.55 111.53
N LYS A 53 -35.96 87.17 112.68
CA LYS A 53 -34.99 88.26 112.79
C LYS A 53 -33.51 87.82 112.68
N LEU A 54 -33.21 86.51 112.77
CA LEU A 54 -31.85 85.95 112.87
C LEU A 54 -31.29 85.30 111.58
N GLY A 55 -31.91 85.52 110.40
CA GLY A 55 -31.61 84.79 109.15
C GLY A 55 -30.30 85.10 108.38
N TYR A 56 -29.65 86.26 108.57
CA TYR A 56 -28.46 86.67 107.78
C TYR A 56 -27.21 85.80 108.01
N LEU A 57 -27.08 85.17 109.18
CA LEU A 57 -25.90 84.38 109.55
C LEU A 57 -25.72 83.09 108.72
N ALA A 58 -26.80 82.53 108.15
CA ALA A 58 -26.74 81.28 107.39
C ALA A 58 -26.00 81.40 106.03
N LYS A 59 -25.93 82.62 105.47
CA LYS A 59 -25.33 82.85 104.14
C LYS A 59 -23.80 82.80 104.18
N LEU A 60 -23.19 83.34 105.23
CA LEU A 60 -21.73 83.35 105.43
C LEU A 60 -21.16 81.95 105.71
N GLU A 61 -21.91 81.06 106.36
CA GLU A 61 -21.49 79.66 106.56
C GLU A 61 -21.39 78.88 105.24
N THR A 62 -22.24 79.20 104.26
CA THR A 62 -22.27 78.49 102.97
C THR A 62 -21.06 78.85 102.10
N GLU A 63 -20.67 80.13 102.08
CA GLU A 63 -19.50 80.61 101.33
C GLU A 63 -18.19 80.04 101.89
N GLN A 64 -18.08 79.92 103.22
CA GLN A 64 -16.93 79.30 103.87
C GLN A 64 -16.78 77.82 103.49
N ALA A 65 -17.88 77.07 103.39
CA ALA A 65 -17.85 75.65 103.02
C ALA A 65 -17.38 75.42 101.58
N GLN A 66 -17.79 76.28 100.64
CA GLN A 66 -17.44 76.15 99.22
C GLN A 66 -15.96 76.43 98.96
N ALA A 67 -15.40 77.51 99.53
CA ALA A 67 -13.98 77.84 99.41
C ALA A 67 -13.08 76.71 99.97
N LYS A 68 -13.51 76.06 101.06
CA LYS A 68 -12.79 74.93 101.65
C LYS A 68 -12.75 73.71 100.71
N SER A 69 -13.84 73.43 100.00
CA SER A 69 -13.92 72.30 99.05
C SER A 69 -13.03 72.51 97.81
N GLU A 70 -13.01 73.73 97.25
CA GLU A 70 -12.18 74.06 96.08
C GLU A 70 -10.69 73.96 96.41
N PHE A 71 -10.29 74.46 97.57
CA PHE A 71 -8.92 74.34 98.07
C PHE A 71 -8.50 72.87 98.20
N SER A 72 -9.32 72.02 98.83
CA SER A 72 -9.03 70.59 98.97
C SER A 72 -8.89 69.85 97.63
N ARG A 73 -9.63 70.25 96.59
CA ARG A 73 -9.51 69.64 95.25
C ARG A 73 -8.21 70.06 94.55
N ALA A 74 -7.88 71.35 94.60
CA ALA A 74 -6.68 71.88 93.96
C ALA A 74 -5.40 71.29 94.58
N ILE A 75 -5.33 71.22 95.92
CA ILE A 75 -4.17 70.71 96.64
C ILE A 75 -3.95 69.20 96.38
N GLN A 76 -5.03 68.41 96.22
CA GLN A 76 -4.96 67.00 95.83
C GLN A 76 -4.41 66.79 94.42
N SER A 77 -4.78 67.66 93.47
CA SER A 77 -4.23 67.61 92.11
C SER A 77 -2.72 67.83 92.11
N VAL A 78 -2.24 68.79 92.90
CA VAL A 78 -0.80 69.04 93.06
C VAL A 78 -0.11 67.85 93.71
N HIS A 79 -0.68 67.29 94.78
CA HIS A 79 -0.13 66.10 95.44
C HIS A 79 -0.02 64.90 94.48
N THR A 80 -0.96 64.75 93.53
CA THR A 80 -0.89 63.71 92.50
C THR A 80 0.30 63.91 91.56
N ILE A 81 0.61 65.16 91.19
CA ILE A 81 1.78 65.50 90.37
C ILE A 81 3.07 65.22 91.15
N VAL A 82 3.12 65.63 92.42
CA VAL A 82 4.24 65.32 93.33
C VAL A 82 4.47 63.80 93.41
N SER A 83 3.39 63.03 93.57
CA SER A 83 3.44 61.57 93.63
C SER A 83 3.97 60.95 92.33
N ALA A 84 3.56 61.46 91.17
CA ALA A 84 4.05 61.00 89.87
C ALA A 84 5.55 61.31 89.70
N CYS A 85 5.99 62.52 90.08
CA CYS A 85 7.40 62.89 90.05
C CYS A 85 8.25 62.00 90.98
N VAL A 86 7.78 61.73 92.19
CA VAL A 86 8.47 60.80 93.10
C VAL A 86 8.56 59.38 92.53
N LYS A 87 7.52 58.90 91.86
CA LYS A 87 7.47 57.53 91.33
C LYS A 87 8.32 57.32 90.08
N TYR A 88 8.35 58.29 89.18
CA TYR A 88 8.93 58.13 87.84
C TYR A 88 10.25 58.86 87.63
N ASN A 89 10.61 59.77 88.53
CA ASN A 89 11.95 60.31 88.56
C ASN A 89 12.89 59.25 89.16
N GLY A 90 14.08 59.07 88.58
CA GLY A 90 14.91 57.86 88.73
C GLY A 90 15.39 57.53 90.14
N ASP A 91 16.17 56.46 90.27
CA ASP A 91 16.63 55.91 91.55
C ASP A 91 17.50 56.91 92.36
N GLY A 92 16.99 57.36 93.51
CA GLY A 92 17.64 58.25 94.48
C GLY A 92 16.64 58.80 95.51
N GLU A 93 17.11 59.33 96.65
CA GLU A 93 16.22 60.03 97.60
C GLU A 93 15.64 61.29 96.94
N ASN A 94 14.37 61.23 96.52
CA ASN A 94 13.67 62.38 95.97
C ASN A 94 13.25 63.31 97.12
N PRO A 95 13.75 64.56 97.21
CA PRO A 95 13.40 65.47 98.30
C PRO A 95 11.90 65.75 98.42
N LEU A 96 11.13 65.54 97.34
CA LEU A 96 9.67 65.67 97.34
C LEU A 96 8.94 64.54 98.07
N LEU A 97 9.62 63.44 98.44
CA LEU A 97 9.06 62.36 99.26
C LEU A 97 8.51 62.89 100.60
N ALA A 98 9.18 63.88 101.19
CA ALA A 98 8.73 64.51 102.44
C ALA A 98 7.36 65.20 102.33
N HIS A 99 6.90 65.48 101.10
CA HIS A 99 5.60 66.10 100.82
C HIS A 99 4.53 65.10 100.39
N ILE A 100 4.83 63.79 100.36
CA ILE A 100 3.81 62.76 100.18
C ILE A 100 3.13 62.47 101.51
N VAL A 101 1.80 62.56 101.51
CA VAL A 101 0.98 62.25 102.67
C VAL A 101 -0.10 61.24 102.29
N ASP A 102 -0.30 60.23 103.14
CA ASP A 102 -1.28 59.16 102.91
C ASP A 102 -2.73 59.57 103.24
N ASP A 103 -2.90 60.56 104.13
CA ASP A 103 -4.20 61.03 104.59
C ASP A 103 -4.52 62.42 104.03
N SER A 104 -5.57 62.49 103.21
CA SER A 104 -6.04 63.72 102.57
C SER A 104 -6.43 64.84 103.55
N ILE A 105 -6.72 64.52 104.81
CA ILE A 105 -7.06 65.52 105.84
C ILE A 105 -5.86 66.40 106.19
N LYS A 106 -4.64 65.89 106.01
CA LYS A 106 -3.37 66.61 106.24
C LYS A 106 -2.98 67.53 105.08
N LEU A 107 -3.70 67.48 103.95
CA LEU A 107 -3.54 68.43 102.85
C LEU A 107 -4.30 69.72 103.19
N ASP A 108 -3.70 70.50 104.09
CA ASP A 108 -4.22 71.78 104.54
C ASP A 108 -3.34 72.95 104.04
N TRP A 109 -3.64 74.16 104.50
CA TRP A 109 -2.86 75.35 104.15
C TRP A 109 -1.39 75.21 104.54
N SER A 110 -1.07 74.50 105.62
CA SER A 110 0.31 74.31 106.07
C SER A 110 1.10 73.40 105.14
N TRP A 111 0.46 72.37 104.54
CA TRP A 111 1.11 71.55 103.51
C TRP A 111 1.40 72.36 102.24
N TRP A 112 0.44 73.19 101.80
CA TRP A 112 0.62 74.08 100.65
C TRP A 112 1.74 75.09 100.89
N GLU A 113 1.78 75.69 102.07
CA GLU A 113 2.83 76.62 102.48
C GLU A 113 4.20 75.92 102.53
N ALA A 114 4.29 74.72 103.10
CA ALA A 114 5.53 73.94 103.11
C ALA A 114 6.06 73.61 101.69
N LEU A 115 5.18 73.45 100.71
CA LEU A 115 5.55 73.20 99.32
C LEU A 115 5.98 74.48 98.57
N THR A 116 5.44 75.64 98.94
CA THR A 116 5.60 76.92 98.21
C THR A 116 6.48 77.96 98.89
N GLN A 117 6.82 77.80 100.17
CA GLN A 117 7.59 78.76 100.94
C GLN A 117 9.06 78.82 100.46
N GLU A 118 9.47 80.00 100.01
CA GLU A 118 10.85 80.27 99.61
C GLU A 118 11.72 80.48 100.86
N ARG A 119 12.85 79.77 100.96
CA ARG A 119 13.89 80.06 101.96
C ARG A 119 15.15 80.52 101.23
N GLU A 120 15.78 81.58 101.71
CA GLU A 120 17.06 82.04 101.17
C GLU A 120 18.08 80.89 101.25
N GLU A 121 18.72 80.60 100.10
CA GLU A 121 19.75 79.57 99.84
C GLU A 121 19.33 78.09 99.63
N VAL A 122 18.04 77.75 99.58
CA VAL A 122 17.60 76.38 99.17
C VAL A 122 16.49 76.44 98.13
N VAL A 123 16.63 75.67 97.03
CA VAL A 123 15.62 75.57 95.95
C VAL A 123 14.27 75.17 96.56
N SER A 124 13.24 75.98 96.32
CA SER A 124 11.87 75.71 96.78
C SER A 124 11.39 74.33 96.29
N PRO A 125 10.71 73.53 97.12
CA PRO A 125 10.11 72.26 96.70
C PRO A 125 9.22 72.39 95.46
N TRP A 126 8.54 73.53 95.27
CA TRP A 126 7.77 73.82 94.06
C TRP A 126 8.63 73.96 92.81
N ALA A 127 9.78 74.64 92.92
CA ALA A 127 10.72 74.77 91.80
C ALA A 127 11.31 73.42 91.41
N LEU A 128 11.62 72.57 92.41
CA LEU A 128 12.06 71.20 92.18
C LEU A 128 10.98 70.35 91.51
N LEU A 129 9.72 70.47 91.92
CA LEU A 129 8.59 69.79 91.28
C LEU A 129 8.48 70.18 89.80
N ALA A 130 8.51 71.47 89.49
CA ALA A 130 8.45 71.97 88.12
C ALA A 130 9.60 71.46 87.24
N GLU A 131 10.81 71.41 87.80
CA GLU A 131 11.99 70.85 87.12
C GLU A 131 11.83 69.33 86.87
N GLN A 132 11.35 68.58 87.85
CA GLN A 132 11.13 67.14 87.70
C GLN A 132 10.05 66.81 86.66
N VAL A 133 8.95 67.57 86.61
CA VAL A 133 7.93 67.43 85.56
C VAL A 133 8.55 67.67 84.19
N LYS A 134 9.30 68.76 84.02
CA LYS A 134 9.97 69.08 82.75
C LYS A 134 10.95 67.98 82.31
N ASN A 135 11.69 67.39 83.24
CA ASN A 135 12.62 66.30 82.96
C ASN A 135 11.92 64.99 82.57
N LEU A 136 10.70 64.75 83.06
CA LEU A 136 9.88 63.60 82.66
C LEU A 136 9.28 63.81 81.27
N GLU A 137 8.74 65.01 80.99
CA GLU A 137 8.23 65.36 79.66
C GLU A 137 9.31 65.26 78.58
N GLN A 138 10.53 65.72 78.87
CA GLN A 138 11.67 65.62 77.96
C GLN A 138 12.03 64.14 77.68
N ARG A 139 12.03 63.29 78.71
CA ARG A 139 12.28 61.84 78.55
C ARG A 139 11.19 61.17 77.71
N ASP A 140 9.93 61.55 77.87
CA ASP A 140 8.84 61.01 77.05
C ASP A 140 9.02 61.35 75.56
N VAL A 141 9.47 62.57 75.25
CA VAL A 141 9.81 62.99 73.87
C VAL A 141 10.94 62.13 73.30
N GLU A 142 12.02 61.93 74.08
CA GLU A 142 13.18 61.13 73.65
C GLU A 142 12.81 59.66 73.43
N VAL A 143 12.02 59.06 74.33
CA VAL A 143 11.54 57.68 74.21
C VAL A 143 10.62 57.52 73.00
N LYS A 144 9.76 58.50 72.73
CA LYS A 144 8.89 58.50 71.55
C LYS A 144 9.72 58.53 70.26
N GLN A 145 10.71 59.41 70.18
CA GLN A 145 11.60 59.51 69.01
C GLN A 145 12.39 58.21 68.80
N ALA A 146 12.94 57.62 69.87
CA ALA A 146 13.65 56.34 69.80
C ALA A 146 12.77 55.19 69.32
N ASN A 147 11.49 55.17 69.72
CA ASN A 147 10.52 54.18 69.27
C ASN A 147 10.14 54.35 67.79
N GLU A 148 9.99 55.58 67.31
CA GLU A 148 9.74 55.88 65.89
C GLU A 148 10.92 55.44 65.02
N ASP A 149 12.15 55.76 65.42
CA ASP A 149 13.37 55.32 64.73
C ASP A 149 13.53 53.79 64.74
N ARG A 150 13.19 53.14 65.86
CA ARG A 150 13.20 51.69 65.96
C ARG A 150 12.21 51.05 65.00
N LYS A 151 11.02 51.64 64.85
CA LYS A 151 9.98 51.17 63.92
C LYS A 151 10.49 51.23 62.47
N LEU A 152 11.10 52.35 62.06
CA LEU A 152 11.70 52.50 60.72
C LEU A 152 12.82 51.47 60.47
N LYS A 153 13.69 51.25 61.46
CA LYS A 153 14.76 50.26 61.37
C LYS A 153 14.21 48.82 61.28
N GLN A 154 13.14 48.50 62.01
CA GLN A 154 12.47 47.20 61.94
C GLN A 154 11.80 46.96 60.58
N GLU A 155 11.13 47.96 60.02
CA GLU A 155 10.53 47.88 58.68
C GLU A 155 11.60 47.69 57.60
N LYS A 156 12.73 48.42 57.69
CA LYS A 156 13.86 48.24 56.78
C LYS A 156 14.50 46.86 56.90
N LEU A 157 14.67 46.35 58.13
CA LEU A 157 15.17 45.00 58.37
C LEU A 157 14.24 43.93 57.77
N LYS A 158 12.92 44.10 57.90
CA LYS A 158 11.93 43.20 57.30
C LYS A 158 12.08 43.15 55.78
N LYS A 159 12.13 44.31 55.12
CA LYS A 159 12.34 44.40 53.66
C LYS A 159 13.67 43.75 53.22
N LEU A 160 14.75 43.99 53.96
CA LEU A 160 16.06 43.38 53.65
C LEU A 160 16.04 41.85 53.81
N ARG A 161 15.30 41.31 54.79
CA ARG A 161 15.11 39.86 54.93
C ARG A 161 14.29 39.29 53.78
N GLU A 162 13.21 39.96 53.38
CA GLU A 162 12.40 39.56 52.22
C GLU A 162 13.25 39.52 50.93
N PHE A 163 14.09 40.52 50.69
CA PHE A 163 15.02 40.51 49.54
C PHE A 163 16.05 39.39 49.63
N LYS A 164 16.61 39.12 50.82
CA LYS A 164 17.53 37.99 51.02
C LYS A 164 16.85 36.66 50.71
N ASP A 165 15.60 36.48 51.12
CA ASP A 165 14.84 35.27 50.85
C ASP A 165 14.56 35.10 49.35
N GLN A 166 14.19 36.18 48.67
CA GLN A 166 14.00 36.19 47.21
C GLN A 166 15.30 35.87 46.46
N ALA A 167 16.40 36.50 46.84
CA ALA A 167 17.71 36.24 46.24
C ALA A 167 18.14 34.78 46.45
N THR A 168 17.88 34.22 47.63
CA THR A 168 18.16 32.81 47.93
C THR A 168 17.31 31.88 47.05
N LYS A 169 16.01 32.17 46.88
CA LYS A 169 15.13 31.38 45.99
C LYS A 169 15.60 31.42 44.54
N LEU A 170 15.93 32.59 44.02
CA LEU A 170 16.43 32.76 42.66
C LEU A 170 17.77 32.05 42.46
N GLN A 171 18.67 32.12 43.46
CA GLN A 171 19.95 31.42 43.40
C GLN A 171 19.75 29.90 43.34
N VAL A 172 18.85 29.34 44.15
CA VAL A 172 18.52 27.91 44.13
C VAL A 172 17.91 27.49 42.79
N GLN A 173 16.98 28.28 42.25
CA GLN A 173 16.38 28.03 40.93
C GLN A 173 17.44 28.05 39.82
N ARG A 174 18.31 29.06 39.82
CA ARG A 174 19.42 29.16 38.87
C ARG A 174 20.32 27.93 38.92
N THR A 175 20.76 27.52 40.11
CA THR A 175 21.60 26.31 40.26
C THR A 175 20.88 25.05 39.76
N THR A 176 19.57 24.95 39.99
CA THR A 176 18.76 23.82 39.51
C THR A 176 18.71 23.77 37.98
N TYR A 177 18.51 24.91 37.33
CA TYR A 177 18.51 25.00 35.86
C TYR A 177 19.90 24.76 35.26
N GLU A 178 20.96 25.30 35.86
CA GLU A 178 22.34 25.06 35.42
C GLU A 178 22.70 23.57 35.51
N ASP A 179 22.28 22.88 36.58
CA ASP A 179 22.48 21.44 36.72
C ASP A 179 21.63 20.64 35.73
N ALA A 180 20.40 21.06 35.45
CA ALA A 180 19.56 20.43 34.44
C ALA A 180 20.15 20.55 33.04
N ILE A 181 20.66 21.73 32.67
CA ILE A 181 21.35 21.96 31.39
C ILE A 181 22.60 21.08 31.29
N LYS A 182 23.43 21.03 32.34
CA LYS A 182 24.62 20.16 32.36
C LYS A 182 24.25 18.69 32.19
N LYS A 183 23.19 18.22 32.86
CA LYS A 183 22.70 16.85 32.72
C LYS A 183 22.20 16.57 31.31
N ALA A 184 21.41 17.48 30.73
CA ALA A 184 20.91 17.35 29.36
C ALA A 184 22.05 17.34 28.33
N GLN A 185 23.01 18.26 28.43
CA GLN A 185 24.16 18.28 27.53
C GLN A 185 25.02 17.03 27.66
N LYS A 186 25.22 16.53 28.89
CA LYS A 186 25.91 15.25 29.10
C LYS A 186 25.16 14.10 28.43
N ALA A 187 23.84 14.05 28.56
CA ALA A 187 23.03 13.03 27.91
C ALA A 187 23.13 13.08 26.37
N ILE A 188 23.08 14.28 25.78
CA ILE A 188 23.26 14.48 24.33
C ILE A 188 24.65 13.99 23.91
N ASN A 189 25.71 14.46 24.57
CA ASN A 189 27.08 14.08 24.21
C ASN A 189 27.32 12.57 24.37
N THR A 190 26.76 11.95 25.42
CA THR A 190 26.85 10.51 25.63
C THR A 190 26.09 9.76 24.53
N PHE A 191 24.88 10.21 24.15
CA PHE A 191 24.14 9.62 23.04
C PHE A 191 24.89 9.73 21.72
N ASP A 192 25.42 10.91 21.39
CA ASP A 192 26.16 11.13 20.15
C ASP A 192 27.42 10.27 20.08
N GLU A 193 28.14 10.10 21.19
CA GLU A 193 29.35 9.27 21.23
C GLU A 193 29.01 7.78 21.18
N GLU A 194 28.02 7.31 21.94
CA GLU A 194 27.58 5.91 21.94
C GLU A 194 27.01 5.47 20.58
N ASN A 195 26.36 6.37 19.85
CA ASN A 195 25.70 6.07 18.56
C ASN A 195 26.47 6.57 17.34
N LYS A 196 27.69 7.10 17.52
CA LYS A 196 28.49 7.69 16.44
C LYS A 196 28.67 6.75 15.24
N GLU A 197 29.02 5.50 15.51
CA GLU A 197 29.18 4.45 14.49
C GLU A 197 27.85 4.15 13.80
N LEU A 198 26.77 3.96 14.57
CA LEU A 198 25.43 3.68 14.04
C LEU A 198 24.89 4.81 13.16
N ILE A 199 25.12 6.08 13.52
CA ILE A 199 24.73 7.24 12.71
C ILE A 199 25.49 7.22 11.38
N THR A 200 26.80 6.95 11.43
CA THR A 200 27.65 6.88 10.22
C THR A 200 27.21 5.71 9.31
N GLU A 201 26.91 4.54 9.90
CA GLU A 201 26.43 3.37 9.17
C GLU A 201 25.05 3.62 8.53
N ALA A 202 24.12 4.24 9.25
CA ALA A 202 22.80 4.58 8.73
C ALA A 202 22.87 5.58 7.57
N GLU A 203 23.76 6.58 7.65
CA GLU A 203 24.02 7.53 6.56
C GLU A 203 24.62 6.82 5.33
N ALA A 204 25.56 5.90 5.53
CA ALA A 204 26.13 5.11 4.44
C ALA A 204 25.09 4.16 3.81
N GLU A 205 24.26 3.51 4.62
CA GLU A 205 23.21 2.59 4.17
C GLU A 205 22.14 3.32 3.33
N GLN A 206 21.85 4.60 3.62
CA GLN A 206 20.88 5.39 2.87
C GLN A 206 21.17 5.39 1.36
N VAL A 207 22.45 5.47 0.97
CA VAL A 207 22.88 5.43 -0.44
C VAL A 207 22.64 4.04 -1.06
N VAL A 208 22.92 2.98 -0.30
CA VAL A 208 22.70 1.59 -0.72
C VAL A 208 21.21 1.32 -0.89
N VAL A 209 20.37 1.75 0.06
CA VAL A 209 18.91 1.61 0.00
C VAL A 209 18.33 2.35 -1.20
N GLU A 210 18.80 3.56 -1.50
CA GLU A 210 18.33 4.31 -2.67
C GLU A 210 18.69 3.60 -3.98
N THR A 211 19.92 3.06 -4.07
CA THR A 211 20.34 2.23 -5.21
C THR A 211 19.47 0.98 -5.35
N ASN A 212 19.22 0.27 -4.25
CA ASN A 212 18.37 -0.93 -4.24
C ASN A 212 16.92 -0.62 -4.64
N LYS A 213 16.36 0.53 -4.24
CA LYS A 213 15.04 0.98 -4.70
C LYS A 213 15.02 1.19 -6.21
N GLN A 214 16.04 1.81 -6.78
CA GLN A 214 16.14 2.01 -8.24
C GLN A 214 16.21 0.67 -8.98
N ILE A 215 16.98 -0.29 -8.46
CA ILE A 215 17.06 -1.65 -9.00
C ILE A 215 15.70 -2.34 -8.91
N ALA A 216 15.03 -2.30 -7.75
CA ALA A 216 13.73 -2.92 -7.55
C ALA A 216 12.65 -2.36 -8.48
N VAL A 217 12.62 -1.03 -8.67
CA VAL A 217 11.72 -0.37 -9.63
C VAL A 217 12.01 -0.81 -11.07
N SER A 218 13.30 -0.89 -11.43
CA SER A 218 13.71 -1.32 -12.77
C SER A 218 13.37 -2.79 -13.04
N TYR A 219 13.60 -3.66 -12.05
CA TYR A 219 13.25 -5.07 -12.13
C TYR A 219 11.73 -5.26 -12.26
N LYS A 220 10.93 -4.52 -11.48
CA LYS A 220 9.47 -4.52 -11.61
C LYS A 220 9.02 -4.16 -13.04
N LYS A 221 9.57 -3.07 -13.60
CA LYS A 221 9.27 -2.68 -14.99
C LYS A 221 9.64 -3.77 -15.99
N PHE A 222 10.79 -4.41 -15.82
CA PHE A 222 11.22 -5.51 -16.69
C PHE A 222 10.28 -6.72 -16.61
N VAL A 223 9.83 -7.08 -15.40
CA VAL A 223 8.84 -8.14 -15.18
C VAL A 223 7.51 -7.79 -15.84
N ASP A 224 7.03 -6.55 -15.71
CA ASP A 224 5.81 -6.08 -16.36
C ASP A 224 5.93 -6.19 -17.90
N MET A 225 7.08 -5.80 -18.47
CA MET A 225 7.36 -5.98 -19.90
C MET A 225 7.35 -7.45 -20.34
N LEU A 226 7.84 -8.38 -19.50
CA LEU A 226 7.79 -9.81 -19.79
C LEU A 226 6.36 -10.36 -19.76
N PHE A 227 5.53 -9.92 -18.82
CA PHE A 227 4.12 -10.29 -18.78
C PHE A 227 3.38 -9.77 -20.01
N ASP A 228 3.55 -8.49 -20.36
CA ASP A 228 2.96 -7.90 -21.57
C ASP A 228 3.40 -8.66 -22.83
N TYR A 229 4.68 -9.01 -22.93
CA TYR A 229 5.19 -9.81 -24.05
C TYR A 229 4.53 -11.21 -24.09
N LYS A 230 4.49 -11.91 -22.95
CA LYS A 230 3.88 -13.24 -22.82
C LYS A 230 2.40 -13.23 -23.21
N ASP A 231 1.66 -12.22 -22.77
CA ASP A 231 0.22 -12.10 -23.01
C ASP A 231 -0.11 -11.74 -24.46
N GLN A 232 0.77 -11.01 -25.14
CA GLN A 232 0.63 -10.71 -26.58
C GLN A 232 1.12 -11.83 -27.50
N LEU A 233 1.88 -12.80 -26.97
CA LEU A 233 2.53 -13.84 -27.77
C LEU A 233 1.53 -14.71 -28.56
N PRO A 234 0.41 -15.19 -27.99
CA PRO A 234 -0.58 -15.96 -28.75
C PRO A 234 -1.10 -15.22 -29.98
N SER A 235 -1.48 -13.95 -29.83
CA SER A 235 -1.96 -13.12 -30.93
C SER A 235 -0.91 -12.94 -32.02
N LYS A 236 0.37 -12.73 -31.66
CA LYS A 236 1.47 -12.62 -32.64
C LYS A 236 1.75 -13.95 -33.37
N LEU A 237 1.68 -15.06 -32.66
CA LEU A 237 1.88 -16.40 -33.24
C LEU A 237 0.72 -16.81 -34.16
N VAL A 238 -0.51 -16.39 -33.84
CA VAL A 238 -1.71 -16.69 -34.62
C VAL A 238 -1.94 -15.68 -35.77
N ALA A 239 -1.48 -14.43 -35.64
CA ALA A 239 -1.57 -13.43 -36.71
C ALA A 239 -1.05 -14.02 -38.03
N ASP A 240 -1.78 -13.86 -39.13
CA ASP A 240 -1.41 -14.38 -40.46
C ASP A 240 -1.34 -15.91 -40.59
N LEU A 241 -1.57 -16.68 -39.51
CA LEU A 241 -1.62 -18.15 -39.59
C LEU A 241 -2.91 -18.62 -40.26
N GLY A 242 -4.01 -17.87 -40.09
CA GLY A 242 -5.32 -18.23 -40.62
C GLY A 242 -5.34 -18.38 -42.15
N GLU A 243 -4.65 -17.50 -42.88
CA GLU A 243 -4.57 -17.57 -44.35
C GLU A 243 -3.85 -18.85 -44.82
N LEU A 244 -2.71 -19.17 -44.21
CA LEU A 244 -1.97 -20.40 -44.50
C LEU A 244 -2.79 -21.65 -44.16
N VAL A 245 -3.54 -21.62 -43.06
CA VAL A 245 -4.41 -22.73 -42.68
C VAL A 245 -5.52 -22.95 -43.71
N VAL A 246 -6.17 -21.88 -44.18
CA VAL A 246 -7.20 -21.96 -45.22
C VAL A 246 -6.61 -22.48 -46.54
N GLN A 247 -5.43 -21.98 -46.94
CA GLN A 247 -4.75 -22.45 -48.15
C GLN A 247 -4.44 -23.95 -48.08
N LEU A 248 -3.84 -24.42 -46.97
CA LEU A 248 -3.50 -25.82 -46.79
C LEU A 248 -4.74 -26.71 -46.67
N TYR A 249 -5.78 -26.27 -45.97
CA TYR A 249 -7.03 -27.02 -45.87
C TYR A 249 -7.66 -27.20 -47.24
N ASN A 250 -7.76 -26.13 -48.04
CA ASN A 250 -8.31 -26.21 -49.39
C ASN A 250 -7.41 -27.05 -50.31
N ALA A 251 -6.10 -27.09 -50.07
CA ALA A 251 -5.18 -27.97 -50.81
C ALA A 251 -5.38 -29.45 -50.46
N PHE A 252 -5.65 -29.79 -49.20
CA PHE A 252 -6.00 -31.16 -48.76
C PHE A 252 -7.40 -31.60 -49.20
N ASN A 253 -8.27 -30.64 -49.49
CA ASN A 253 -9.65 -30.86 -49.91
C ASN A 253 -9.88 -30.31 -51.34
N ARG A 254 -8.85 -30.38 -52.20
CA ARG A 254 -8.86 -29.77 -53.54
C ARG A 254 -9.89 -30.38 -54.50
N TYR A 255 -10.38 -31.57 -54.18
CA TYR A 255 -11.37 -32.29 -54.97
C TYR A 255 -12.80 -32.10 -54.46
N ASP A 256 -12.96 -31.47 -53.29
CA ASP A 256 -14.27 -31.16 -52.72
C ASP A 256 -14.99 -30.08 -53.52
N ALA A 257 -16.31 -30.03 -53.38
CA ALA A 257 -17.09 -28.99 -54.01
C ALA A 257 -16.71 -27.61 -53.44
N PRO A 258 -16.73 -26.53 -54.24
CA PRO A 258 -16.37 -25.18 -53.78
C PRO A 258 -17.14 -24.70 -52.53
N LYS A 259 -18.36 -25.22 -52.33
CA LYS A 259 -19.19 -24.91 -51.15
C LYS A 259 -18.62 -25.44 -49.83
N ASP A 260 -17.79 -26.49 -49.89
CA ASP A 260 -17.19 -27.17 -48.73
C ASP A 260 -15.76 -26.64 -48.46
N GLN A 261 -15.21 -25.81 -49.35
CA GLN A 261 -13.94 -25.11 -49.16
C GLN A 261 -14.08 -23.91 -48.22
N LEU A 262 -13.00 -23.58 -47.52
CA LEU A 262 -12.97 -22.48 -46.55
C LEU A 262 -12.60 -21.15 -47.21
N ALA A 263 -13.26 -20.10 -46.74
CA ALA A 263 -12.88 -18.70 -46.97
C ALA A 263 -12.10 -18.11 -45.80
N GLY A 264 -12.34 -18.59 -44.58
CA GLY A 264 -11.73 -18.03 -43.38
C GLY A 264 -11.74 -18.99 -42.20
N ILE A 265 -10.82 -18.77 -41.26
CA ILE A 265 -10.75 -19.48 -39.98
C ILE A 265 -10.39 -18.51 -38.86
N LYS A 266 -11.02 -18.67 -37.70
CA LYS A 266 -10.65 -18.02 -36.45
C LYS A 266 -10.03 -19.05 -35.53
N LEU A 267 -8.78 -18.82 -35.17
CA LEU A 267 -8.02 -19.64 -34.25
C LEU A 267 -8.14 -19.07 -32.83
N PRO A 268 -8.15 -19.92 -31.80
CA PRO A 268 -8.29 -19.47 -30.42
C PRO A 268 -7.07 -18.65 -29.97
N LEU A 269 -7.33 -17.53 -29.30
CA LEU A 269 -6.31 -16.67 -28.69
C LEU A 269 -6.17 -16.92 -27.19
N VAL A 270 -7.26 -17.32 -26.54
CA VAL A 270 -7.28 -17.70 -25.12
C VAL A 270 -7.82 -19.12 -24.92
N SER A 271 -7.48 -19.71 -23.78
CA SER A 271 -7.95 -21.06 -23.43
C SER A 271 -9.48 -21.11 -23.35
N GLY A 272 -10.08 -22.11 -23.98
CA GLY A 272 -11.54 -22.33 -24.01
C GLY A 272 -12.26 -21.69 -25.19
N GLU A 273 -11.60 -20.85 -25.99
CA GLU A 273 -12.15 -20.41 -27.27
C GLU A 273 -12.21 -21.57 -28.28
N ARG A 274 -13.22 -21.53 -29.14
CA ARG A 274 -13.45 -22.55 -30.17
C ARG A 274 -12.85 -22.11 -31.49
N ILE A 275 -12.48 -23.08 -32.32
CA ILE A 275 -12.10 -22.83 -33.71
C ILE A 275 -13.38 -22.58 -34.50
N GLU A 276 -13.47 -21.44 -35.16
CA GLU A 276 -14.58 -21.12 -36.05
C GLU A 276 -14.13 -21.07 -37.52
N ILE A 277 -14.97 -21.52 -38.44
CA ILE A 277 -14.69 -21.52 -39.88
C ILE A 277 -15.80 -20.82 -40.67
N ALA A 278 -15.43 -20.25 -41.81
CA ALA A 278 -16.36 -19.72 -42.79
C ALA A 278 -16.12 -20.39 -44.15
N TYR A 279 -17.18 -20.83 -44.81
CA TYR A 279 -17.13 -21.46 -46.13
C TYR A 279 -17.06 -20.41 -47.24
N GLN A 280 -16.54 -20.76 -48.42
CA GLN A 280 -16.55 -19.88 -49.60
C GLN A 280 -17.97 -19.49 -50.05
N SER A 281 -18.96 -20.35 -49.79
CA SER A 281 -20.37 -20.07 -50.06
C SER A 281 -20.97 -19.01 -49.12
N GLU A 282 -20.47 -18.90 -47.89
CA GLU A 282 -20.93 -17.93 -46.87
C GLU A 282 -19.73 -17.30 -46.13
N PRO A 283 -18.89 -16.46 -46.78
CA PRO A 283 -17.60 -16.01 -46.22
C PRO A 283 -17.69 -15.16 -44.95
N THR A 284 -18.83 -14.54 -44.69
CA THR A 284 -19.04 -13.64 -43.54
C THR A 284 -19.61 -14.35 -42.31
N LYS A 285 -20.00 -15.62 -42.43
CA LYS A 285 -20.65 -16.37 -41.36
C LYS A 285 -19.73 -17.46 -40.84
N PHE A 286 -19.51 -17.42 -39.53
CA PHE A 286 -18.63 -18.34 -38.83
C PHE A 286 -19.43 -19.42 -38.11
N PHE A 287 -18.95 -20.65 -38.22
CA PHE A 287 -19.50 -21.83 -37.58
C PHE A 287 -18.43 -22.47 -36.69
N ASP A 288 -18.85 -23.06 -35.58
CA ASP A 288 -17.97 -23.90 -34.77
C ASP A 288 -17.53 -25.13 -35.57
N ALA A 289 -16.23 -25.23 -35.83
CA ALA A 289 -15.64 -26.26 -36.69
C ALA A 289 -15.97 -27.68 -36.19
N LEU A 290 -16.01 -27.91 -34.88
CA LEU A 290 -16.29 -29.24 -34.31
C LEU A 290 -17.75 -29.66 -34.46
N HIS A 291 -18.67 -28.71 -34.65
CA HIS A 291 -20.09 -29.01 -34.82
C HIS A 291 -20.48 -29.30 -36.28
N VAL A 292 -19.74 -28.75 -37.24
CA VAL A 292 -20.13 -28.79 -38.66
C VAL A 292 -19.26 -29.70 -39.52
N LEU A 293 -18.03 -29.99 -39.11
CA LEU A 293 -17.11 -30.82 -39.90
C LEU A 293 -17.21 -32.30 -39.56
N SER A 294 -17.04 -33.15 -40.58
CA SER A 294 -16.83 -34.58 -40.37
C SER A 294 -15.44 -34.84 -39.78
N GLU A 295 -15.22 -36.05 -39.25
CA GLU A 295 -13.94 -36.46 -38.67
C GLU A 295 -12.77 -36.25 -39.63
N GLY A 296 -12.93 -36.60 -40.92
CA GLY A 296 -11.91 -36.41 -41.95
C GLY A 296 -11.54 -34.92 -42.12
N HIS A 297 -12.53 -34.04 -42.21
CA HIS A 297 -12.28 -32.60 -42.34
C HIS A 297 -11.68 -31.99 -41.08
N ILE A 298 -12.06 -32.46 -39.89
CA ILE A 298 -11.43 -32.04 -38.62
C ILE A 298 -9.94 -32.41 -38.62
N ARG A 299 -9.59 -33.62 -39.08
CA ARG A 299 -8.19 -34.05 -39.23
C ARG A 299 -7.44 -33.19 -40.25
N CYS A 300 -8.06 -32.86 -41.39
CA CYS A 300 -7.49 -31.94 -42.37
C CYS A 300 -7.23 -30.54 -41.79
N ILE A 301 -8.13 -30.00 -40.96
CA ILE A 301 -7.88 -28.73 -40.25
C ILE A 301 -6.70 -28.86 -39.30
N GLY A 302 -6.67 -29.92 -38.48
CA GLY A 302 -5.58 -30.15 -37.53
C GLY A 302 -4.21 -30.23 -38.25
N LEU A 303 -4.15 -30.98 -39.35
CA LEU A 303 -2.97 -31.08 -40.19
C LEU A 303 -2.59 -29.73 -40.81
N SER A 304 -3.57 -28.95 -41.29
CA SER A 304 -3.35 -27.62 -41.86
C SER A 304 -2.78 -26.63 -40.84
N ILE A 305 -3.29 -26.65 -39.60
CA ILE A 305 -2.77 -25.81 -38.50
C ILE A 305 -1.33 -26.18 -38.17
N LEU A 306 -1.03 -27.48 -38.03
CA LEU A 306 0.32 -27.97 -37.75
C LEU A 306 1.31 -27.54 -38.84
N LEU A 307 0.92 -27.71 -40.10
CA LEU A 307 1.76 -27.41 -41.25
C LEU A 307 1.92 -25.91 -41.51
N ALA A 308 0.86 -25.12 -41.35
CA ALA A 308 0.95 -23.67 -41.38
C ALA A 308 1.93 -23.15 -40.33
N LYS A 309 1.92 -23.75 -39.14
CA LYS A 309 2.88 -23.44 -38.07
C LYS A 309 4.31 -23.82 -38.46
N ASN A 310 4.52 -24.96 -39.12
CA ASN A 310 5.85 -25.34 -39.64
C ASN A 310 6.36 -24.31 -40.65
N LEU A 311 5.53 -23.92 -41.62
CA LEU A 311 5.88 -22.91 -42.63
C LEU A 311 6.20 -21.57 -41.98
N LYS A 312 5.35 -21.10 -41.05
CA LYS A 312 5.55 -19.82 -40.36
C LYS A 312 6.81 -19.80 -39.49
N THR A 313 7.15 -20.91 -38.86
CA THR A 313 8.38 -21.03 -38.04
C THR A 313 9.61 -21.43 -38.85
N ASN A 314 9.45 -21.65 -40.17
CA ASN A 314 10.47 -22.15 -41.08
C ASN A 314 11.23 -23.39 -40.56
N SER A 315 10.55 -24.29 -39.84
CA SER A 315 11.20 -25.49 -39.33
C SER A 315 11.57 -26.42 -40.50
N PRO A 316 12.80 -26.97 -40.56
CA PRO A 316 13.26 -27.75 -41.71
C PRO A 316 12.76 -29.21 -41.72
N LEU A 317 12.10 -29.66 -40.65
CA LEU A 317 11.74 -31.07 -40.44
C LEU A 317 10.25 -31.20 -40.10
N LEU A 318 9.61 -32.21 -40.70
CA LEU A 318 8.26 -32.66 -40.43
C LEU A 318 8.29 -34.14 -40.04
N ILE A 319 7.61 -34.48 -38.95
CA ILE A 319 7.48 -35.86 -38.49
C ILE A 319 5.99 -36.16 -38.32
N PHE A 320 5.52 -37.19 -39.01
CA PHE A 320 4.14 -37.66 -38.94
C PHE A 320 4.08 -39.09 -38.43
N ASP A 321 3.16 -39.33 -37.49
CA ASP A 321 2.74 -40.65 -37.07
C ASP A 321 1.31 -40.89 -37.57
N ASP A 322 1.20 -41.63 -38.67
CA ASP A 322 -0.03 -41.97 -39.39
C ASP A 322 -0.98 -40.78 -39.65
N PRO A 323 -0.56 -39.78 -40.46
CA PRO A 323 -1.29 -38.52 -40.63
C PRO A 323 -2.61 -38.66 -41.39
N VAL A 324 -2.89 -39.84 -41.95
CA VAL A 324 -4.04 -40.11 -42.83
C VAL A 324 -5.01 -41.16 -42.30
N ASN A 325 -4.91 -41.49 -41.01
CA ASN A 325 -5.88 -42.38 -40.38
C ASN A 325 -7.30 -41.74 -40.41
N ALA A 326 -8.33 -42.56 -40.62
CA ALA A 326 -9.74 -42.15 -40.80
C ALA A 326 -9.99 -41.04 -41.84
N ILE A 327 -9.10 -40.94 -42.84
CA ILE A 327 -9.26 -40.11 -44.03
C ILE A 327 -9.52 -41.04 -45.22
N ASP A 328 -10.43 -40.64 -46.13
CA ASP A 328 -10.75 -41.41 -47.33
C ASP A 328 -9.63 -41.35 -48.40
N ASP A 329 -9.80 -42.10 -49.49
CA ASP A 329 -8.78 -42.21 -50.54
C ASP A 329 -8.56 -40.92 -51.33
N GLU A 330 -9.60 -40.09 -51.48
CA GLU A 330 -9.54 -38.84 -52.23
C GLU A 330 -8.76 -37.76 -51.46
N HIS A 331 -9.11 -37.56 -50.19
CA HIS A 331 -8.35 -36.69 -49.29
C HIS A 331 -6.91 -37.20 -49.09
N ARG A 332 -6.70 -38.53 -48.96
CA ARG A 332 -5.35 -39.13 -48.93
C ARG A 332 -4.52 -38.73 -50.14
N LYS A 333 -5.12 -38.73 -51.34
CA LYS A 333 -4.46 -38.31 -52.58
C LYS A 333 -4.09 -36.83 -52.52
N ALA A 334 -5.03 -35.96 -52.17
CA ALA A 334 -4.79 -34.53 -52.06
C ALA A 334 -3.70 -34.18 -51.03
N ILE A 335 -3.64 -34.90 -49.89
CA ILE A 335 -2.58 -34.74 -48.89
C ILE A 335 -1.22 -35.09 -49.47
N ARG A 336 -1.07 -36.22 -50.18
CA ARG A 336 0.21 -36.57 -50.84
C ARG A 336 0.65 -35.52 -51.85
N GLU A 337 -0.28 -35.06 -52.69
CA GLU A 337 0.03 -34.02 -53.69
C GLU A 337 0.49 -32.73 -53.02
N THR A 338 -0.19 -32.31 -51.96
CA THR A 338 0.17 -31.10 -51.20
C THR A 338 1.52 -31.24 -50.50
N LEU A 339 1.85 -32.41 -49.95
CA LEU A 339 3.11 -32.64 -49.23
C LEU A 339 4.32 -32.78 -50.15
N TYR A 340 4.15 -33.40 -51.32
CA TYR A 340 5.28 -33.85 -52.14
C TYR A 340 5.36 -33.23 -53.54
N LYS A 341 4.26 -32.67 -54.07
CA LYS A 341 4.25 -32.05 -55.41
C LYS A 341 4.15 -30.53 -55.37
N ASP A 342 3.35 -30.00 -54.46
CA ASP A 342 3.19 -28.56 -54.31
C ASP A 342 4.47 -27.92 -53.73
N GLU A 343 4.62 -26.61 -53.91
CA GLU A 343 5.83 -25.86 -53.51
C GLU A 343 6.00 -25.73 -51.99
N PHE A 344 4.94 -25.97 -51.21
CA PHE A 344 4.91 -25.65 -49.77
C PHE A 344 6.07 -26.29 -48.99
N PHE A 345 6.41 -27.55 -49.29
CA PHE A 345 7.31 -28.34 -48.45
C PHE A 345 8.57 -28.87 -49.17
N LYS A 346 8.89 -28.33 -50.36
CA LYS A 346 10.04 -28.82 -51.15
C LYS A 346 11.39 -28.77 -50.43
N GLU A 347 11.59 -27.77 -49.58
CA GLU A 347 12.84 -27.59 -48.82
C GLU A 347 12.80 -28.27 -47.44
N LYS A 348 11.77 -29.10 -47.16
CA LYS A 348 11.56 -29.73 -45.86
C LYS A 348 11.91 -31.21 -45.91
N GLN A 349 12.59 -31.70 -44.87
CA GLN A 349 12.73 -33.14 -44.65
C GLN A 349 11.42 -33.67 -44.04
N ILE A 350 10.89 -34.76 -44.59
CA ILE A 350 9.66 -35.40 -44.10
C ILE A 350 9.98 -36.81 -43.62
N ILE A 351 9.66 -37.10 -42.36
CA ILE A 351 9.69 -38.44 -41.77
C ILE A 351 8.23 -38.88 -41.56
N LEU A 352 7.86 -40.00 -42.14
CA LEU A 352 6.48 -40.48 -42.15
C LEU A 352 6.43 -41.94 -41.67
N ALA A 353 5.71 -42.17 -40.58
CA ALA A 353 5.18 -43.48 -40.24
C ALA A 353 3.74 -43.60 -40.77
N CYS A 354 3.40 -44.70 -41.42
CA CYS A 354 2.05 -44.96 -41.93
C CYS A 354 1.72 -46.46 -41.90
N HIS A 355 0.42 -46.79 -41.89
CA HIS A 355 -0.06 -48.18 -41.81
C HIS A 355 -0.59 -48.76 -43.14
N GLY A 356 -0.38 -48.08 -44.27
CA GLY A 356 -0.85 -48.53 -45.59
C GLY A 356 0.27 -48.71 -46.61
N GLU A 357 0.45 -49.94 -47.12
CA GLU A 357 1.38 -50.23 -48.22
C GLU A 357 1.03 -49.43 -49.48
N GLU A 358 -0.26 -49.33 -49.80
CA GLU A 358 -0.74 -48.56 -50.95
C GLU A 358 -0.45 -47.06 -50.81
N PHE A 359 -0.52 -46.51 -49.60
CA PHE A 359 -0.20 -45.10 -49.36
C PHE A 359 1.29 -44.83 -49.58
N LEU A 360 2.16 -45.66 -49.00
CA LEU A 360 3.61 -45.60 -49.20
C LEU A 360 3.98 -45.75 -50.68
N LYS A 361 3.43 -46.76 -51.34
CA LYS A 361 3.63 -47.01 -52.77
C LYS A 361 3.28 -45.80 -53.61
N ASN A 362 2.13 -45.17 -53.35
CA ASN A 362 1.67 -44.00 -54.09
C ASN A 362 2.58 -42.79 -53.86
N ILE A 363 3.08 -42.57 -52.63
CA ILE A 363 4.09 -41.52 -52.36
C ILE A 363 5.33 -41.76 -53.23
N HIS A 364 5.86 -42.98 -53.23
CA HIS A 364 7.05 -43.34 -54.01
C HIS A 364 6.87 -43.16 -55.52
N GLN A 365 5.66 -43.39 -56.05
CA GLN A 365 5.41 -43.06 -57.46
C GLN A 365 5.32 -41.54 -57.66
N ASP A 366 4.60 -40.83 -56.78
CA ASP A 366 4.34 -39.40 -56.90
C ASP A 366 5.60 -38.53 -56.82
N ILE A 367 6.62 -38.95 -56.06
CA ILE A 367 7.94 -38.26 -55.96
C ILE A 367 8.90 -38.60 -57.11
N GLY A 368 8.53 -39.55 -57.98
CA GLY A 368 9.38 -40.03 -59.08
C GLY A 368 10.57 -40.88 -58.63
N ARG A 369 11.23 -41.52 -59.60
CA ARG A 369 12.31 -42.49 -59.36
C ARG A 369 13.50 -41.89 -58.59
N LYS A 370 13.92 -40.67 -58.97
CA LYS A 370 15.12 -40.03 -58.41
C LYS A 370 14.96 -39.79 -56.91
N ALA A 371 13.90 -39.08 -56.50
CA ALA A 371 13.65 -38.81 -55.09
C ALA A 371 13.32 -40.10 -54.31
N ALA A 372 12.64 -41.07 -54.95
CA ALA A 372 12.40 -42.38 -54.34
C ALA A 372 13.70 -43.14 -54.04
N ARG A 373 14.73 -43.01 -54.88
CA ARG A 373 16.07 -43.60 -54.65
C ARG A 373 16.80 -42.92 -53.49
N GLU A 374 16.62 -41.62 -53.33
CA GLU A 374 17.20 -40.80 -52.26
C GLU A 374 16.45 -40.97 -50.92
N SER A 375 15.25 -41.55 -50.95
CA SER A 375 14.40 -41.76 -49.77
C SER A 375 14.74 -43.04 -49.01
N ALA A 376 14.94 -42.92 -47.70
CA ALA A 376 15.11 -44.07 -46.81
C ALA A 376 13.75 -44.66 -46.43
N THR A 377 13.56 -45.96 -46.68
CA THR A 377 12.27 -46.64 -46.49
C THR A 377 12.45 -47.94 -45.72
N TYR A 378 11.69 -48.09 -44.63
CA TYR A 378 11.77 -49.23 -43.73
C TYR A 378 10.38 -49.78 -43.42
N LYS A 379 10.28 -51.08 -43.16
CA LYS A 379 9.07 -51.72 -42.64
C LYS A 379 9.34 -52.29 -41.26
N PHE A 380 8.39 -52.08 -40.36
CA PHE A 380 8.35 -52.76 -39.07
C PHE A 380 7.73 -54.14 -39.26
N LEU A 381 8.43 -55.18 -38.81
CA LEU A 381 7.95 -56.55 -38.90
C LEU A 381 7.14 -56.92 -37.64
N PRO A 382 6.14 -57.81 -37.77
CA PRO A 382 5.44 -58.35 -36.60
C PRO A 382 6.41 -59.03 -35.63
N GLN A 383 6.22 -58.80 -34.34
CA GLN A 383 6.97 -59.51 -33.30
C GLN A 383 6.56 -60.99 -33.30
N ARG A 384 7.56 -61.88 -33.24
CA ARG A 384 7.39 -63.34 -33.16
C ARG A 384 8.03 -63.90 -31.88
N GLY A 385 8.01 -63.11 -30.81
CA GLY A 385 8.56 -63.46 -29.49
C GLY A 385 9.84 -62.71 -29.13
N GLU A 386 10.37 -61.88 -30.03
CA GLU A 386 11.49 -60.99 -29.75
C GLU A 386 11.06 -59.82 -28.85
N SER A 387 11.95 -59.38 -27.96
CA SER A 387 11.72 -58.24 -27.06
C SER A 387 12.03 -56.87 -27.69
N HIS A 388 12.57 -56.84 -28.91
CA HIS A 388 12.97 -55.61 -29.61
C HIS A 388 12.24 -55.48 -30.96
N ILE A 389 12.11 -54.23 -31.43
CA ILE A 389 11.46 -53.91 -32.70
C ILE A 389 12.26 -54.52 -33.86
N GLN A 390 11.59 -55.29 -34.70
CA GLN A 390 12.15 -55.84 -35.92
C GLN A 390 11.95 -54.86 -37.08
N VAL A 391 13.04 -54.47 -37.73
CA VAL A 391 13.04 -53.54 -38.86
C VAL A 391 13.66 -54.24 -40.06
N ALA A 392 13.04 -54.11 -41.23
CA ALA A 392 13.60 -54.60 -42.48
C ALA A 392 13.55 -53.52 -43.57
N SER A 393 14.52 -53.57 -44.47
CA SER A 393 14.45 -52.85 -45.74
C SER A 393 13.51 -53.57 -46.71
N PHE A 394 13.03 -52.84 -47.71
CA PHE A 394 12.29 -53.44 -48.80
C PHE A 394 13.26 -54.17 -49.74
N SER A 395 12.97 -55.44 -50.05
CA SER A 395 13.76 -56.23 -51.01
C SER A 395 13.61 -55.73 -52.44
N CYS A 396 12.45 -55.16 -52.76
CA CYS A 396 12.15 -54.50 -54.02
C CYS A 396 11.67 -53.07 -53.69
N PRO A 397 12.27 -52.01 -54.28
CA PRO A 397 11.82 -50.64 -54.07
C PRO A 397 10.33 -50.46 -54.38
N PRO A 398 9.58 -49.64 -53.61
CA PRO A 398 8.17 -49.41 -53.90
C PRO A 398 7.91 -48.69 -55.24
N ASN A 399 8.82 -47.80 -55.67
CA ASN A 399 8.73 -47.09 -56.96
C ASN A 399 8.91 -48.08 -58.13
N TYR A 400 7.98 -48.09 -59.09
CA TYR A 400 7.96 -49.10 -60.15
C TYR A 400 9.13 -49.00 -61.13
N VAL A 401 9.54 -47.78 -61.47
CA VAL A 401 10.67 -47.52 -62.39
C VAL A 401 11.99 -47.87 -61.72
N LEU A 402 12.13 -47.52 -60.43
CA LEU A 402 13.29 -47.88 -59.61
C LEU A 402 13.40 -49.40 -59.46
N ALA A 403 12.28 -50.07 -59.16
CA ALA A 403 12.22 -51.53 -59.12
C ALA A 403 12.65 -52.17 -60.45
N ALA A 404 12.14 -51.66 -61.58
CA ALA A 404 12.53 -52.14 -62.90
C ALA A 404 14.03 -51.99 -63.15
N THR A 405 14.61 -50.85 -62.76
CA THR A 405 16.05 -50.60 -62.86
C THR A 405 16.86 -51.56 -61.98
N THR A 406 16.49 -51.73 -60.71
CA THR A 406 17.21 -52.60 -59.77
C THR A 406 17.20 -54.07 -60.20
N HIS A 407 16.06 -54.57 -60.71
CA HIS A 407 15.99 -55.93 -61.25
C HIS A 407 16.82 -56.08 -62.53
N PHE A 408 16.82 -55.07 -63.41
CA PHE A 408 17.66 -55.07 -64.60
C PHE A 408 19.16 -55.10 -64.26
N GLU A 409 19.60 -54.26 -63.32
CA GLU A 409 20.98 -54.23 -62.80
C GLU A 409 21.41 -55.57 -62.19
N SER A 410 20.44 -56.33 -61.66
CA SER A 410 20.65 -57.67 -61.09
C SER A 410 20.50 -58.81 -62.10
N ALA A 411 20.36 -58.50 -63.40
CA ALA A 411 20.10 -59.45 -64.49
C ALA A 411 18.80 -60.29 -64.34
N GLU A 412 17.85 -59.82 -63.54
CA GLU A 412 16.53 -60.44 -63.37
C GLU A 412 15.53 -59.90 -64.39
N TYR A 413 15.76 -60.15 -65.68
CA TYR A 413 15.03 -59.50 -66.78
C TYR A 413 13.51 -59.68 -66.73
N ARG A 414 13.02 -60.85 -66.29
CA ARG A 414 11.59 -61.08 -66.13
C ARG A 414 10.97 -60.17 -65.05
N ASN A 415 11.64 -60.02 -63.91
CA ASN A 415 11.20 -59.13 -62.83
C ASN A 415 11.33 -57.65 -63.22
N ALA A 416 12.36 -57.32 -64.02
CA ALA A 416 12.52 -56.00 -64.60
C ALA A 416 11.34 -55.65 -65.53
N LEU A 417 10.93 -56.56 -66.41
CA LEU A 417 9.78 -56.37 -67.29
C LEU A 417 8.43 -56.34 -66.53
N ALA A 418 8.28 -57.16 -65.49
CA ALA A 418 7.09 -57.14 -64.63
C ALA A 418 6.92 -55.79 -63.92
N SER A 419 8.02 -55.21 -63.44
CA SER A 419 8.05 -53.87 -62.86
C SER A 419 7.88 -52.78 -63.93
N SER A 420 8.46 -52.97 -65.12
CA SER A 420 8.32 -52.08 -66.27
C SER A 420 6.87 -51.98 -66.75
N ARG A 421 6.10 -53.07 -66.70
CA ARG A 421 4.66 -53.04 -66.98
C ARG A 421 3.91 -52.11 -66.04
N ARG A 422 4.11 -52.27 -64.72
CA ARG A 422 3.46 -51.44 -63.69
C ARG A 422 3.89 -49.97 -63.82
N ALA A 423 5.17 -49.74 -64.12
CA ALA A 423 5.68 -48.41 -64.43
C ALA A 423 5.02 -47.80 -65.68
N LEU A 424 4.87 -48.57 -66.76
CA LEU A 424 4.24 -48.12 -67.99
C LEU A 424 2.75 -47.81 -67.78
N GLU A 425 2.02 -48.64 -67.04
CA GLU A 425 0.63 -48.38 -66.65
C GLU A 425 0.50 -47.03 -65.92
N TYR A 426 1.31 -46.82 -64.88
CA TYR A 426 1.34 -45.59 -64.11
C TYR A 426 1.76 -44.37 -64.94
N LEU A 427 2.86 -44.45 -65.68
CA LEU A 427 3.39 -43.33 -66.47
C LEU A 427 2.50 -42.99 -67.67
N SER A 428 1.81 -43.97 -68.26
CA SER A 428 0.82 -43.71 -69.31
C SER A 428 -0.37 -42.91 -68.77
N GLU A 429 -0.84 -43.25 -67.56
CA GLU A 429 -1.87 -42.48 -66.87
C GLU A 429 -1.37 -41.06 -66.57
N LYS A 430 -0.12 -40.89 -66.09
CA LYS A 430 0.47 -39.56 -65.85
C LYS A 430 0.64 -38.76 -67.13
N ALA A 431 1.10 -39.38 -68.22
CA ALA A 431 1.21 -38.74 -69.52
C ALA A 431 -0.15 -38.29 -70.05
N TRP A 432 -1.20 -39.09 -69.83
CA TRP A 432 -2.57 -38.70 -70.19
C TRP A 432 -3.02 -37.45 -69.43
N HIS A 433 -2.86 -37.43 -68.10
CA HIS A 433 -3.23 -36.28 -67.29
C HIS A 433 -2.41 -35.04 -67.64
N HIS A 434 -1.11 -35.21 -67.87
CA HIS A 434 -0.21 -34.15 -68.32
C HIS A 434 -0.66 -33.57 -69.66
N TYR A 435 -0.97 -34.44 -70.63
CA TYR A 435 -1.54 -34.02 -71.91
C TYR A 435 -2.85 -33.26 -71.71
N SER A 436 -3.80 -33.81 -70.96
CA SER A 436 -5.12 -33.20 -70.74
C SER A 436 -5.04 -31.83 -70.05
N LYS A 437 -4.00 -31.61 -69.23
CA LYS A 437 -3.77 -30.34 -68.53
C LYS A 437 -3.21 -29.24 -69.47
N TYR A 438 -2.36 -29.61 -70.43
CA TYR A 438 -1.61 -28.66 -71.25
C TYR A 438 -1.99 -28.65 -72.73
N CYS A 439 -2.84 -29.57 -73.20
CA CYS A 439 -3.27 -29.62 -74.59
C CYS A 439 -4.18 -28.44 -74.96
N ASP A 440 -4.30 -28.16 -76.26
CA ASP A 440 -5.29 -27.22 -76.76
C ASP A 440 -6.69 -27.83 -76.58
N LYS A 441 -7.71 -27.01 -76.30
CA LYS A 441 -9.11 -27.46 -76.24
C LYS A 441 -9.61 -28.04 -77.57
N ARG A 442 -8.94 -27.72 -78.67
CA ARG A 442 -9.23 -28.23 -80.03
C ARG A 442 -8.53 -29.55 -80.33
N ASP A 443 -7.61 -29.98 -79.47
CA ASP A 443 -6.95 -31.25 -79.67
C ASP A 443 -7.95 -32.41 -79.53
N ASP A 444 -7.73 -33.46 -80.34
CA ASP A 444 -8.54 -34.66 -80.26
C ASP A 444 -8.37 -35.36 -78.91
N MET A 445 -9.47 -35.93 -78.42
CA MET A 445 -9.45 -36.80 -77.24
C MET A 445 -8.58 -38.05 -77.48
N ILE A 446 -7.94 -38.52 -76.41
CA ILE A 446 -7.26 -39.81 -76.41
C ILE A 446 -8.34 -40.91 -76.43
N SER A 447 -8.21 -41.83 -77.38
CA SER A 447 -9.17 -42.91 -77.60
C SER A 447 -8.48 -44.26 -77.43
N VAL A 448 -9.00 -45.11 -76.53
CA VAL A 448 -8.43 -46.45 -76.31
C VAL A 448 -9.41 -47.52 -76.73
N SER A 449 -9.06 -48.27 -77.77
CA SER A 449 -9.83 -49.43 -78.20
C SER A 449 -9.72 -50.57 -77.19
N LYS A 450 -10.85 -51.09 -76.70
CA LYS A 450 -10.91 -52.29 -75.86
C LYS A 450 -11.44 -53.47 -76.68
N ARG A 451 -10.78 -54.62 -76.58
CA ARG A 451 -11.21 -55.86 -77.27
C ARG A 451 -12.45 -56.49 -76.62
N ALA A 452 -12.64 -56.27 -75.32
CA ALA A 452 -13.84 -56.63 -74.58
C ALA A 452 -13.98 -55.73 -73.34
N PRO A 453 -15.19 -55.55 -72.77
CA PRO A 453 -15.41 -54.69 -71.60
C PRO A 453 -14.54 -55.04 -70.39
N ASN A 454 -14.30 -56.33 -70.17
CA ASN A 454 -13.60 -56.87 -68.99
C ASN A 454 -12.10 -57.05 -69.20
N LEU A 455 -11.58 -56.79 -70.40
CA LEU A 455 -10.15 -56.92 -70.66
C LEU A 455 -9.42 -55.60 -70.36
N PRO A 456 -8.19 -55.67 -69.82
CA PRO A 456 -7.34 -54.50 -69.68
C PRO A 456 -7.10 -53.85 -71.05
N HIS A 457 -6.83 -52.55 -71.02
CA HIS A 457 -6.47 -51.80 -72.23
C HIS A 457 -5.15 -52.34 -72.81
N ASP A 458 -5.05 -52.37 -74.13
CA ASP A 458 -3.80 -52.71 -74.82
C ASP A 458 -2.79 -51.57 -74.56
N LEU A 459 -1.78 -51.81 -73.72
CA LEU A 459 -0.82 -50.78 -73.29
C LEU A 459 -0.01 -50.25 -74.46
N ARG A 460 0.24 -51.06 -75.49
CA ARG A 460 0.84 -50.57 -76.74
C ARG A 460 -0.04 -49.53 -77.40
N ALA A 461 -1.30 -49.87 -77.64
CA ALA A 461 -2.22 -48.99 -78.34
C ALA A 461 -2.43 -47.67 -77.58
N LEU A 462 -2.47 -47.73 -76.25
CA LEU A 462 -2.50 -46.54 -75.39
C LEU A 462 -1.24 -45.68 -75.57
N THR A 463 -0.06 -46.29 -75.45
CA THR A 463 1.24 -45.62 -75.61
C THR A 463 1.40 -45.00 -77.01
N GLU A 464 1.00 -45.70 -78.06
CA GLU A 464 1.02 -45.21 -79.45
C GLU A 464 0.08 -44.01 -79.62
N ASN A 465 -1.12 -44.06 -79.04
CA ASN A 465 -2.07 -42.95 -79.08
C ASN A 465 -1.53 -41.74 -78.32
N LEU A 466 -1.02 -41.92 -77.10
CA LEU A 466 -0.40 -40.87 -76.30
C LEU A 466 0.76 -40.20 -77.05
N LYS A 467 1.71 -40.98 -77.60
CA LYS A 467 2.81 -40.45 -78.43
C LYS A 467 2.28 -39.60 -79.57
N ALA A 468 1.32 -40.14 -80.33
CA ALA A 468 0.78 -39.46 -81.51
C ALA A 468 0.06 -38.15 -81.16
N LYS A 469 -0.77 -38.14 -80.10
CA LYS A 469 -1.52 -36.95 -79.68
C LYS A 469 -0.60 -35.87 -79.11
N ILE A 470 0.32 -36.24 -78.22
CA ILE A 470 1.31 -35.31 -77.65
C ILE A 470 2.19 -34.72 -78.76
N SER A 471 2.69 -35.54 -79.68
CA SER A 471 3.52 -35.10 -80.81
C SER A 471 2.79 -34.10 -81.72
N ARG A 472 1.54 -34.40 -82.09
CA ARG A 472 0.73 -33.58 -83.02
C ARG A 472 0.15 -32.31 -82.40
N SER A 473 0.01 -32.27 -81.08
CA SER A 473 -0.50 -31.09 -80.37
C SER A 473 0.34 -29.86 -80.70
N LYS A 474 -0.32 -28.73 -80.97
CA LYS A 474 0.38 -27.44 -81.18
C LYS A 474 0.56 -26.65 -79.89
N ALA A 475 -0.01 -27.14 -78.79
CA ALA A 475 0.12 -26.50 -77.49
C ALA A 475 1.55 -26.63 -76.94
N ASP A 476 1.93 -25.69 -76.10
CA ASP A 476 3.19 -25.70 -75.38
C ASP A 476 3.08 -26.66 -74.19
N ILE A 477 3.27 -27.94 -74.46
CA ILE A 477 3.25 -28.99 -73.44
C ILE A 477 4.65 -29.06 -72.79
N PRO A 478 4.77 -28.88 -71.47
CA PRO A 478 6.05 -29.00 -70.78
C PRO A 478 6.71 -30.36 -71.03
N ASN A 479 8.02 -30.36 -71.30
CA ASN A 479 8.83 -31.56 -71.60
C ASN A 479 8.32 -32.41 -72.78
N LYS A 480 7.57 -31.81 -73.73
CA LYS A 480 6.99 -32.51 -74.88
C LYS A 480 7.99 -33.37 -75.65
N LEU A 481 9.16 -32.82 -75.98
CA LEU A 481 10.16 -33.54 -76.79
C LEU A 481 10.65 -34.79 -76.05
N GLN A 482 11.01 -34.65 -74.78
CA GLN A 482 11.50 -35.73 -73.94
C GLN A 482 10.46 -36.84 -73.78
N ILE A 483 9.18 -36.48 -73.58
CA ILE A 483 8.07 -37.45 -73.48
C ILE A 483 7.90 -38.21 -74.80
N VAL A 484 7.91 -37.51 -75.94
CA VAL A 484 7.74 -38.13 -77.26
C VAL A 484 8.92 -39.04 -77.60
N GLU A 485 10.16 -38.60 -77.34
CA GLU A 485 11.37 -39.39 -77.54
C GLU A 485 11.37 -40.66 -76.69
N ALA A 486 10.99 -40.56 -75.41
CA ALA A 486 10.88 -41.71 -74.52
C ALA A 486 9.83 -42.73 -75.03
N PHE A 487 8.66 -42.26 -75.47
CA PHE A 487 7.67 -43.14 -76.08
C PHE A 487 8.13 -43.72 -77.42
N GLU A 488 8.87 -42.97 -78.22
CA GLU A 488 9.41 -43.43 -79.50
C GLU A 488 10.41 -44.55 -79.33
N LEU A 489 11.37 -44.40 -78.42
CA LEU A 489 12.34 -45.43 -78.07
C LEU A 489 11.64 -46.68 -77.51
N LEU A 490 10.69 -46.49 -76.60
CA LEU A 490 9.91 -47.58 -76.02
C LEU A 490 9.12 -48.38 -77.08
N LEU A 491 8.46 -47.69 -78.01
CA LEU A 491 7.64 -48.29 -79.08
C LEU A 491 8.47 -48.84 -80.25
N GLY A 492 9.76 -48.49 -80.33
CA GLY A 492 10.70 -49.02 -81.33
C GLY A 492 10.88 -50.55 -81.22
N VAL A 493 10.60 -51.13 -80.05
CA VAL A 493 10.52 -52.58 -79.86
C VAL A 493 9.28 -53.12 -80.60
N ASN A 494 9.47 -54.17 -81.41
CA ASN A 494 8.39 -54.76 -82.21
C ASN A 494 7.23 -55.22 -81.30
N GLY A 495 5.97 -54.94 -81.68
CA GLY A 495 4.80 -55.31 -80.88
C GLY A 495 4.52 -56.81 -80.80
N GLN A 496 5.09 -57.60 -81.70
CA GLN A 496 5.08 -59.06 -81.65
C GLN A 496 6.28 -59.64 -80.91
N ASP A 497 7.19 -58.78 -80.44
CA ASP A 497 8.34 -59.20 -79.65
C ASP A 497 7.88 -59.77 -78.29
N PRO A 498 8.48 -60.87 -77.81
CA PRO A 498 8.14 -61.47 -76.51
C PRO A 498 8.17 -60.48 -75.34
N HIS A 499 9.10 -59.51 -75.33
CA HIS A 499 9.23 -58.51 -74.28
C HIS A 499 8.00 -57.60 -74.25
N TRP A 500 7.55 -57.13 -75.43
CA TRP A 500 6.40 -56.25 -75.54
C TRP A 500 5.09 -57.00 -75.26
N LEU A 501 4.98 -58.25 -75.73
CA LEU A 501 3.86 -59.12 -75.39
C LEU A 501 3.76 -59.35 -73.88
N TYR A 502 4.89 -59.45 -73.18
CA TYR A 502 4.92 -59.56 -71.72
C TYR A 502 4.38 -58.29 -71.03
N LEU A 503 4.76 -57.09 -71.51
CA LEU A 503 4.20 -55.83 -71.01
C LEU A 503 2.67 -55.77 -71.23
N ASN A 504 2.18 -56.17 -72.40
CA ASN A 504 0.75 -56.12 -72.74
C ASN A 504 -0.11 -57.20 -72.05
N LYS A 505 0.31 -58.47 -72.07
CA LYS A 505 -0.49 -59.62 -71.60
C LYS A 505 -0.36 -59.89 -70.10
N GLY A 506 0.77 -59.53 -69.50
CA GLY A 506 0.98 -59.63 -68.06
C GLY A 506 1.94 -60.75 -67.67
N THR A 507 2.10 -60.94 -66.36
CA THR A 507 3.11 -61.81 -65.78
C THR A 507 2.67 -63.27 -65.63
N HIS A 508 1.67 -63.70 -66.41
CA HIS A 508 1.20 -65.09 -66.37
C HIS A 508 2.31 -66.02 -66.87
N GLU A 509 2.45 -67.14 -66.16
CA GLU A 509 3.39 -68.20 -66.53
C GLU A 509 2.85 -68.96 -67.74
N GLU A 510 3.69 -69.10 -68.76
CA GLU A 510 3.38 -69.84 -69.99
C GLU A 510 4.49 -70.85 -70.23
N THR A 511 4.15 -71.98 -70.85
CA THR A 511 5.08 -73.08 -71.16
C THR A 511 6.05 -72.66 -72.26
N ASP A 512 7.33 -73.04 -72.13
CA ASP A 512 8.38 -72.91 -73.17
C ASP A 512 8.65 -71.48 -73.68
N ARG A 513 8.94 -70.54 -72.76
CA ARG A 513 9.32 -69.16 -73.15
C ARG A 513 10.83 -68.99 -73.34
N ASP A 514 11.18 -68.25 -74.39
CA ASP A 514 12.54 -67.77 -74.64
C ASP A 514 13.04 -66.84 -73.52
N GLU A 515 14.36 -66.83 -73.33
CA GLU A 515 15.02 -65.86 -72.45
C GLU A 515 14.90 -64.43 -73.02
N PHE A 516 14.74 -63.46 -72.13
CA PHE A 516 14.69 -62.04 -72.54
C PHE A 516 16.10 -61.52 -72.85
N GLU A 517 16.20 -60.78 -73.95
CA GLU A 517 17.44 -60.23 -74.47
C GLU A 517 17.80 -58.93 -73.75
N HIS A 518 19.06 -58.83 -73.31
CA HIS A 518 19.52 -57.73 -72.45
C HIS A 518 19.27 -56.34 -73.05
N GLY A 519 19.63 -56.11 -74.32
CA GLY A 519 19.53 -54.79 -74.96
C GLY A 519 18.09 -54.32 -75.14
N THR A 520 17.17 -55.24 -75.42
CA THR A 520 15.73 -54.94 -75.49
C THR A 520 15.18 -54.56 -74.11
N VAL A 521 15.55 -55.30 -73.05
CA VAL A 521 15.14 -54.96 -71.66
C VAL A 521 15.74 -53.63 -71.23
N GLU A 522 17.01 -53.37 -71.55
CA GLU A 522 17.70 -52.10 -71.28
C GLU A 522 16.96 -50.93 -71.92
N THR A 523 16.58 -51.07 -73.19
CA THR A 523 15.84 -50.04 -73.94
C THR A 523 14.50 -49.72 -73.27
N ILE A 524 13.76 -50.75 -72.86
CA ILE A 524 12.46 -50.58 -72.18
C ILE A 524 12.65 -49.84 -70.85
N VAL A 525 13.56 -50.33 -69.99
CA VAL A 525 13.80 -49.75 -68.66
C VAL A 525 14.30 -48.30 -68.77
N SER A 526 15.23 -48.04 -69.69
CA SER A 526 15.80 -46.71 -69.91
C SER A 526 14.77 -45.73 -70.46
N SER A 527 13.87 -46.19 -71.33
CA SER A 527 12.77 -45.37 -71.85
C SER A 527 11.77 -44.99 -70.76
N LEU A 528 11.46 -45.92 -69.84
CA LEU A 528 10.60 -45.65 -68.69
C LEU A 528 11.26 -44.68 -67.69
N ASP A 529 12.57 -44.79 -67.47
CA ASP A 529 13.33 -43.82 -66.67
C ASP A 529 13.33 -42.42 -67.30
N ALA A 530 13.50 -42.33 -68.61
CA ALA A 530 13.40 -41.06 -69.33
C ALA A 530 11.99 -40.46 -69.24
N LEU A 531 10.94 -41.29 -69.35
CA LEU A 531 9.55 -40.87 -69.24
C LEU A 531 9.20 -40.41 -67.81
N ASP A 532 9.66 -41.12 -66.79
CA ASP A 532 9.54 -40.73 -65.37
C ASP A 532 10.17 -39.36 -65.12
N LYS A 533 11.41 -39.16 -65.58
CA LYS A 533 12.10 -37.86 -65.48
C LYS A 533 11.35 -36.75 -66.21
N ALA A 534 10.80 -37.01 -67.38
CA ALA A 534 10.10 -36.00 -68.16
C ALA A 534 8.74 -35.59 -67.55
N LEU A 535 8.06 -36.51 -66.87
CA LEU A 535 6.73 -36.29 -66.29
C LEU A 535 6.78 -35.86 -64.81
N LEU A 536 7.75 -36.37 -64.05
CA LEU A 536 7.81 -36.29 -62.59
C LEU A 536 9.16 -35.76 -62.07
N GLY A 537 10.12 -35.47 -62.96
CA GLY A 537 11.41 -34.94 -62.59
C GLY A 537 11.28 -33.56 -61.94
N HIS A 538 11.33 -33.55 -60.61
CA HIS A 538 11.55 -32.36 -59.78
C HIS A 538 13.04 -32.03 -59.64
#